data_AF-A0A023X3M7-F1
#
_entry.id   AF-A0A023X3M7-F1
#
_cell.length_a   1.000
_cell.length_b   1.000
_cell.length_c   1.000
_cell.angle_alpha   90.00
_cell.angle_beta   90.00
_cell.angle_gamma   90.00
#
_symmetry.space_group_name_H-M   'P 1'
#
loop_
_entity.id
_entity.type
_entity.pdbx_description
1 polymer ?
#
loop_
_entity_poly.entity_id
_entity_poly.type
_entity_poly.pdbx_seq_one_letter_code
_entity_poly.pdbx_strand_id
1 'polypeptide(L)'
;MRQPPPSPFATSLVALTVACTLSAVIFGFGVAVFSVRLSYADELGRLELALFTRLLVLIVLGVLLALRGDGWRGVLAALAMVFATTAIEWLLLPVAFSLGESFGIPEGADPMPGRPGYLAWSLPDLFAVGMCAVIARIARTLAGASG
;
A
#
# COMPACT_ATOMS: atom_id res chain seq x y z
N MET A 1 23.28 -34.67 8.92
CA MET A 1 23.12 -33.21 9.11
C MET A 1 21.65 -32.86 8.85
N ARG A 2 20.82 -32.75 9.90
CA ARG A 2 19.42 -32.32 9.77
C ARG A 2 19.38 -30.79 9.76
N GLN A 3 18.78 -30.19 8.73
CA GLN A 3 18.46 -28.76 8.76
C GLN A 3 17.56 -28.48 9.97
N PRO A 4 17.83 -27.43 10.77
CA PRO A 4 16.92 -27.03 11.83
C PRO A 4 15.57 -26.62 11.20
N PRO A 5 14.43 -26.92 11.86
CA PRO A 5 13.12 -26.52 11.37
C PRO A 5 13.04 -24.99 11.28
N PRO A 6 12.32 -24.42 10.29
CA PRO A 6 12.12 -22.98 10.22
C PRO A 6 11.46 -22.48 11.52
N SER A 7 12.02 -21.43 12.11
CA SER A 7 11.48 -20.88 13.35
C SER A 7 10.04 -20.37 13.12
N PRO A 8 9.12 -20.59 14.08
CA PRO A 8 7.70 -20.22 13.95
C PRO A 8 7.50 -18.71 13.72
N PHE A 9 8.48 -17.89 14.10
CA PHE A 9 8.49 -16.44 13.93
C PHE A 9 8.60 -15.99 12.47
N ALA A 10 9.34 -16.72 11.63
CA ALA A 10 9.48 -16.37 10.21
C ALA A 10 8.17 -16.54 9.44
N THR A 11 7.43 -17.60 9.72
CA THR A 11 6.10 -17.85 9.13
C THR A 11 5.10 -16.79 9.58
N SER A 12 5.20 -16.32 10.83
CA SER A 12 4.31 -15.27 11.37
C SER A 12 4.49 -13.92 10.67
N LEU A 13 5.72 -13.50 10.38
CA LEU A 13 5.96 -12.21 9.72
C LEU A 13 5.53 -12.25 8.25
N VAL A 14 5.85 -13.33 7.55
CA VAL A 14 5.45 -13.51 6.14
C VAL A 14 3.93 -13.51 6.01
N ALA A 15 3.22 -14.27 6.85
CA ALA A 15 1.76 -14.28 6.85
C ALA A 15 1.16 -12.90 7.12
N LEU A 16 1.75 -12.15 8.06
CA LEU A 16 1.33 -10.77 8.35
C LEU A 16 1.58 -9.84 7.16
N THR A 17 2.74 -9.94 6.49
CA THR A 17 3.04 -9.17 5.29
C THR A 17 2.03 -9.45 4.19
N VAL A 18 1.70 -10.72 3.95
CA VAL A 18 0.68 -11.10 2.96
C VAL A 18 -0.69 -10.53 3.33
N ALA A 19 -1.10 -10.64 4.59
CA ALA A 19 -2.38 -10.08 5.06
C ALA A 19 -2.43 -8.55 4.92
N CYS A 20 -1.36 -7.84 5.29
CA CYS A 20 -1.24 -6.39 5.10
C CYS A 20 -1.29 -6.01 3.61
N THR A 21 -0.59 -6.76 2.75
CA THR A 21 -0.59 -6.53 1.30
C THR A 21 -2.00 -6.69 0.73
N LEU A 22 -2.67 -7.80 1.04
CA LEU A 22 -4.05 -8.04 0.58
C LEU A 22 -5.02 -6.96 1.06
N SER A 23 -4.92 -6.56 2.34
CA SER A 23 -5.77 -5.51 2.90
C SER A 23 -5.53 -4.17 2.20
N ALA A 24 -4.27 -3.82 1.95
CA ALA A 24 -3.91 -2.59 1.26
C ALA A 24 -4.38 -2.59 -0.21
N VAL A 25 -4.24 -3.71 -0.91
CA VAL A 25 -4.73 -3.87 -2.29
C VAL A 25 -6.25 -3.70 -2.36
N ILE A 26 -7.01 -4.36 -1.47
CA ILE A 26 -8.48 -4.24 -1.45
C ILE A 26 -8.91 -2.80 -1.19
N PHE A 27 -8.28 -2.15 -0.20
CA PHE A 27 -8.57 -0.76 0.14
C PHE A 27 -8.24 0.18 -1.03
N GLY A 28 -7.04 0.06 -1.58
CA GLY A 28 -6.55 0.89 -2.68
C GLY A 28 -7.34 0.71 -3.97
N PHE A 29 -7.75 -0.52 -4.28
CA PHE A 29 -8.67 -0.79 -5.38
C PHE A 29 -10.01 -0.08 -5.20
N GLY A 30 -10.60 -0.14 -4.00
CA GLY A 30 -11.82 0.61 -3.68
C GLY A 30 -11.64 2.11 -3.86
N VAL A 31 -10.53 2.66 -3.35
CA VAL A 31 -10.19 4.09 -3.54
C VAL A 31 -10.03 4.43 -5.02
N ALA A 32 -9.42 3.56 -5.83
CA ALA A 32 -9.28 3.79 -7.27
C ALA A 32 -10.66 3.85 -7.95
N VAL A 33 -11.56 2.89 -7.69
CA VAL A 33 -12.92 2.88 -8.24
C VAL A 33 -13.70 4.14 -7.82
N PHE A 34 -13.61 4.55 -6.55
CA PHE A 34 -14.29 5.76 -6.08
C PHE A 34 -13.67 7.05 -6.65
N SER A 35 -12.35 7.12 -6.78
CA SER A 35 -11.63 8.29 -7.30
C SER A 35 -12.10 8.65 -8.70
N VAL A 36 -12.38 7.66 -9.53
CA VAL A 36 -12.94 7.85 -10.88
C VAL A 36 -14.26 8.59 -10.83
N ARG A 37 -15.17 8.23 -9.92
CA ARG A 37 -16.42 8.96 -9.74
C ARG A 37 -16.18 10.41 -9.29
N LEU A 38 -15.22 10.63 -8.40
CA LEU A 38 -14.93 11.95 -7.82
C LEU A 38 -14.31 12.91 -8.83
N SER A 39 -13.47 12.41 -9.74
CA SER A 39 -12.84 13.23 -10.78
C SER A 39 -13.86 13.82 -11.76
N TYR A 40 -14.93 13.09 -12.09
CA TYR A 40 -16.00 13.60 -12.98
C TYR A 40 -17.09 14.40 -12.25
N ALA A 41 -17.15 14.32 -10.92
CA ALA A 41 -18.08 15.11 -10.11
C ALA A 41 -17.53 16.50 -9.72
N ASP A 42 -16.34 16.87 -10.22
CA ASP A 42 -15.57 18.08 -9.85
C ASP A 42 -15.33 18.21 -8.33
N GLU A 43 -15.33 17.07 -7.63
CA GLU A 43 -15.16 16.99 -6.18
C GLU A 43 -13.69 16.78 -5.80
N LEU A 44 -12.82 17.66 -6.30
CA LEU A 44 -11.35 17.61 -6.12
C LEU A 44 -10.93 17.43 -4.66
N GLY A 45 -11.59 18.11 -3.71
CA GLY A 45 -11.29 17.96 -2.29
C GLY A 45 -11.58 16.56 -1.73
N ARG A 46 -12.63 15.89 -2.21
CA ARG A 46 -12.97 14.52 -1.78
C ARG A 46 -12.04 13.49 -2.42
N LEU A 47 -11.57 13.78 -3.65
CA LEU A 47 -10.56 12.99 -4.34
C LEU A 47 -9.22 13.01 -3.59
N GLU A 48 -8.72 14.20 -3.23
CA GLU A 48 -7.50 14.33 -2.42
C GLU A 48 -7.62 13.62 -1.08
N LEU A 49 -8.77 13.72 -0.42
CA LEU A 49 -9.02 13.03 0.84
C LEU A 49 -8.97 11.50 0.69
N ALA A 50 -9.54 10.96 -0.39
CA ALA A 50 -9.52 9.53 -0.67
C ALA A 50 -8.09 9.02 -0.91
N LEU A 51 -7.31 9.74 -1.72
CA LEU A 51 -5.91 9.42 -2.00
C LEU A 51 -5.04 9.53 -0.74
N PHE A 52 -5.24 10.57 0.07
CA PHE A 52 -4.55 10.74 1.34
C PHE A 52 -4.89 9.62 2.33
N THR A 53 -6.16 9.20 2.39
CA THR A 53 -6.59 8.08 3.23
C THR A 53 -5.93 6.77 2.80
N ARG A 54 -5.81 6.51 1.49
CA ARG A 54 -5.05 5.36 0.96
C ARG A 54 -3.60 5.38 1.43
N LEU A 55 -2.94 6.53 1.33
CA LEU A 55 -1.57 6.67 1.80
C LEU A 55 -1.44 6.43 3.30
N LEU A 56 -2.37 6.95 4.11
CA LEU A 56 -2.40 6.70 5.56
C LEU A 56 -2.54 5.21 5.88
N VAL A 57 -3.41 4.48 5.18
CA VAL A 57 -3.56 3.03 5.37
C VAL A 57 -2.25 2.30 5.08
N LEU A 58 -1.56 2.63 3.99
CA LEU A 58 -0.25 2.07 3.67
C LEU A 58 0.78 2.36 4.76
N ILE A 59 0.83 3.60 5.26
CA ILE A 59 1.73 4.00 6.36
C ILE A 59 1.44 3.19 7.62
N VAL A 60 0.18 3.09 8.04
CA VAL A 60 -0.22 2.37 9.26
C VAL A 60 0.17 0.89 9.15
N LEU A 61 -0.11 0.24 8.01
CA LEU A 61 0.26 -1.15 7.78
C LEU A 61 1.79 -1.34 7.73
N GLY A 62 2.51 -0.41 7.11
CA GLY A 62 3.97 -0.43 7.07
C GLY A 62 4.63 -0.24 8.43
N VAL A 63 4.12 0.70 9.24
CA VAL A 63 4.55 0.91 10.62
C VAL A 63 4.25 -0.33 11.47
N LEU A 64 3.08 -0.96 11.29
CA LEU A 64 2.73 -2.19 11.98
C LEU A 64 3.72 -3.32 11.67
N LEU A 65 4.12 -3.49 10.40
CA LEU A 65 5.14 -4.46 10.01
C LEU A 65 6.53 -4.12 10.59
N ALA A 66 6.92 -2.84 10.57
CA ALA A 66 8.19 -2.38 11.14
C ALA A 66 8.29 -2.63 12.65
N LEU A 67 7.16 -2.52 13.37
CA LEU A 67 7.08 -2.76 14.81
C LEU A 67 6.94 -4.25 15.15
N ARG A 68 6.29 -5.06 14.31
CA ARG A 68 6.05 -6.49 14.57
C ARG A 68 7.18 -7.40 14.09
N GLY A 69 8.00 -6.95 13.15
CA GLY A 69 9.13 -7.74 12.65
C GLY A 69 10.37 -7.67 13.55
N ASP A 70 11.13 -8.77 13.55
CA ASP A 70 12.41 -8.85 14.26
C ASP A 70 13.47 -8.00 13.55
N GLY A 71 14.11 -7.11 14.29
CA GLY A 71 15.16 -6.27 13.73
C GLY A 71 14.69 -5.40 12.55
N TRP A 72 15.57 -5.29 11.56
CA TRP A 72 15.29 -4.60 10.30
C TRP A 72 14.41 -5.41 9.33
N ARG A 73 14.11 -6.67 9.65
CA ARG A 73 13.27 -7.52 8.77
C ARG A 73 11.84 -6.98 8.67
N GLY A 74 11.34 -6.32 9.72
CA GLY A 74 10.05 -5.62 9.67
C GLY A 74 10.02 -4.44 8.69
N VAL A 75 11.12 -3.71 8.58
CA VAL A 75 11.26 -2.59 7.61
C VAL A 75 11.34 -3.14 6.19
N LEU A 76 12.11 -4.20 5.96
CA LEU A 76 12.14 -4.88 4.66
C LEU A 76 10.77 -5.46 4.27
N ALA A 77 10.03 -6.02 5.23
CA ALA A 77 8.67 -6.50 5.01
C ALA A 77 7.70 -5.36 4.65
N ALA A 78 7.83 -4.18 5.28
CA ALA A 78 7.05 -3.00 4.94
C ALA A 78 7.34 -2.52 3.51
N LEU A 79 8.62 -2.45 3.12
CA LEU A 79 9.01 -2.08 1.76
C LEU A 79 8.51 -3.09 0.72
N ALA A 80 8.63 -4.39 1.00
CA ALA A 80 8.11 -5.44 0.14
C ALA A 80 6.58 -5.37 -0.01
N MET A 81 5.86 -5.11 1.10
CA MET A 81 4.41 -4.94 1.10
C MET A 81 3.98 -3.75 0.23
N VAL A 82 4.63 -2.60 0.36
CA VAL A 82 4.30 -1.40 -0.43
C VAL A 82 4.63 -1.60 -1.90
N PHE A 83 5.79 -2.17 -2.21
CA PHE A 83 6.16 -2.48 -3.58
C PHE A 83 5.15 -3.45 -4.22
N ALA A 84 4.80 -4.53 -3.53
CA ALA A 84 3.81 -5.49 -4.04
C ALA A 84 2.42 -4.85 -4.19
N THR A 85 1.97 -4.08 -3.20
CA THR A 85 0.67 -3.42 -3.22
C THR A 85 0.58 -2.44 -4.38
N THR A 86 1.56 -1.54 -4.51
CA THR A 86 1.57 -0.54 -5.58
C THR A 86 1.69 -1.16 -6.96
N ALA A 87 2.41 -2.27 -7.10
CA ALA A 87 2.47 -3.03 -8.35
C ALA A 87 1.10 -3.65 -8.70
N ILE A 88 0.44 -4.27 -7.72
CA ILE A 88 -0.89 -4.86 -7.93
C ILE A 88 -1.92 -3.78 -8.24
N GLU A 89 -1.96 -2.68 -7.49
CA GLU A 89 -2.84 -1.54 -7.77
C GLU A 89 -2.58 -0.98 -9.17
N TRP A 90 -1.31 -0.79 -9.54
CA TRP A 90 -0.95 -0.31 -10.87
C TRP A 90 -1.49 -1.24 -11.96
N LEU A 91 -1.43 -2.57 -11.76
CA LEU A 91 -2.00 -3.57 -12.67
C LEU A 91 -3.53 -3.57 -12.68
N LEU A 92 -4.16 -3.25 -11.55
CA LEU A 92 -5.63 -3.20 -11.39
C LEU A 92 -6.25 -1.89 -11.83
N LEU A 93 -5.46 -0.83 -12.07
CA LEU A 93 -5.96 0.47 -12.55
C LEU A 93 -6.97 0.34 -13.71
N PRO A 94 -6.69 -0.39 -14.81
CA PRO A 94 -7.64 -0.51 -15.92
C PRO A 94 -8.99 -1.10 -15.48
N VAL A 95 -8.96 -2.08 -14.59
CA VAL A 95 -10.16 -2.71 -14.04
C VAL A 95 -10.92 -1.72 -13.16
N ALA A 96 -10.22 -0.97 -12.30
CA ALA A 96 -10.83 0.03 -11.44
C ALA A 96 -11.52 1.15 -12.25
N PHE A 97 -10.90 1.59 -13.35
CA PHE A 97 -11.50 2.56 -14.29
C PHE A 97 -12.73 2.00 -14.99
N SER A 98 -12.65 0.77 -15.53
CA SER A 98 -13.80 0.12 -16.19
C SER A 98 -15.00 -0.08 -15.25
N LEU A 99 -14.75 -0.34 -13.96
CA LEU A 99 -15.82 -0.41 -12.96
C LEU A 99 -16.34 0.98 -12.61
N GLY A 100 -15.47 1.98 -12.50
CA GLY A 100 -15.87 3.38 -12.32
C GLY A 100 -16.80 3.87 -13.42
N GLU A 101 -16.57 3.47 -14.68
CA GLU A 101 -17.43 3.79 -15.84
C GLU A 101 -18.88 3.35 -15.62
N SER A 102 -19.06 2.15 -15.07
CA SER A 102 -20.40 1.61 -14.78
C SER A 102 -21.20 2.42 -13.75
N PHE A 103 -20.56 3.36 -13.04
CA PHE A 103 -21.19 4.24 -12.05
C PHE A 103 -21.44 5.68 -12.54
N GLY A 104 -21.37 5.94 -13.85
CA GLY A 104 -21.89 7.18 -14.45
C GLY A 104 -20.84 8.14 -15.01
N ILE A 105 -19.79 7.62 -15.66
CA ILE A 105 -18.86 8.46 -16.44
C ILE A 105 -19.53 8.91 -17.75
N PRO A 106 -19.39 10.18 -18.19
CA PRO A 106 -19.92 10.63 -19.47
C PRO A 106 -19.35 9.83 -20.66
N GLU A 107 -20.22 9.44 -21.60
CA GLU A 107 -19.85 8.70 -22.81
C GLU A 107 -18.73 9.43 -23.58
N GLY A 108 -17.64 8.72 -23.89
CA GLY A 108 -16.52 9.25 -24.67
C GLY A 108 -15.42 9.95 -23.86
N ALA A 109 -15.55 10.03 -22.52
CA ALA A 109 -14.41 10.41 -21.69
C ALA A 109 -13.32 9.34 -21.77
N ASP A 110 -12.06 9.75 -21.95
CA ASP A 110 -10.94 8.83 -21.79
C ASP A 110 -10.90 8.41 -20.32
N PRO A 111 -11.18 7.13 -20.02
CA PRO A 111 -11.28 6.69 -18.64
C PRO A 111 -9.91 6.66 -17.98
N MET A 112 -8.81 6.58 -18.74
CA MET A 112 -7.46 6.55 -18.16
C MET A 112 -6.52 7.48 -18.94
N PRO A 113 -6.63 8.80 -18.76
CA PRO A 113 -5.77 9.75 -19.45
C PRO A 113 -4.32 9.53 -18.99
N GLY A 114 -3.51 8.91 -19.86
CA GLY A 114 -2.07 8.72 -19.67
C GLY A 114 -1.70 7.94 -18.40
N ARG A 115 -1.70 6.60 -18.49
CA ARG A 115 -1.23 5.74 -17.37
C ARG A 115 0.18 6.14 -16.94
N PRO A 116 0.41 6.53 -15.66
CA PRO A 116 1.73 6.89 -15.19
C PRO A 116 2.65 5.66 -15.23
N GLY A 117 3.94 5.89 -15.52
CA GLY A 117 4.95 4.86 -15.38
C GLY A 117 5.00 4.35 -13.94
N TYR A 118 5.22 3.04 -13.76
CA TYR A 118 5.18 2.39 -12.44
C TYR A 118 6.05 3.09 -11.38
N LEU A 119 7.24 3.59 -11.76
CA LEU A 119 8.11 4.33 -10.85
C LEU A 119 7.45 5.63 -10.36
N ALA A 120 6.87 6.42 -11.26
CA ALA A 120 6.17 7.65 -10.88
C ALA A 120 4.97 7.37 -9.96
N TRP A 121 4.30 6.22 -10.17
CA TRP A 121 3.18 5.77 -9.33
C TRP A 121 3.60 5.30 -7.93
N SER A 122 4.69 4.53 -7.84
CA SER A 122 5.09 3.84 -6.60
C SER A 122 6.05 4.65 -5.73
N LEU A 123 6.80 5.60 -6.29
CA LEU A 123 7.79 6.38 -5.54
C LEU A 123 7.21 7.06 -4.30
N PRO A 124 6.11 7.83 -4.38
CA PRO A 124 5.58 8.56 -3.23
C PRO A 124 5.21 7.61 -2.08
N ASP A 125 4.58 6.48 -2.39
CA ASP A 125 4.18 5.46 -1.44
C ASP A 125 5.42 4.80 -0.78
N LEU A 126 6.43 4.45 -1.58
CA LEU A 126 7.68 3.87 -1.08
C LEU A 126 8.44 4.83 -0.16
N PHE A 127 8.52 6.11 -0.52
CA PHE A 127 9.19 7.12 0.29
C PHE A 127 8.45 7.37 1.61
N ALA A 128 7.14 7.59 1.56
CA ALA A 128 6.34 7.86 2.74
C ALA A 128 6.37 6.69 3.72
N VAL A 129 6.06 5.48 3.24
CA VAL A 129 6.01 4.30 4.11
C VAL A 129 7.41 3.89 4.56
N GLY A 130 8.41 3.93 3.68
CA GLY A 130 9.79 3.61 4.01
C GLY A 130 10.33 4.51 5.13
N MET A 131 10.12 5.82 5.02
CA MET A 131 10.54 6.77 6.05
C MET A 131 9.82 6.54 7.38
N CYS A 132 8.49 6.37 7.36
CA CYS A 132 7.71 6.06 8.56
C CYS A 132 8.13 4.75 9.23
N ALA A 133 8.39 3.71 8.44
CA ALA A 133 8.84 2.40 8.93
C ALA A 133 10.23 2.49 9.59
N VAL A 134 11.16 3.22 8.98
CA VAL A 134 12.49 3.48 9.56
C VAL A 134 12.38 4.26 10.85
N ILE A 135 11.61 5.35 10.87
CA ILE A 135 11.40 6.18 12.07
C ILE A 135 10.78 5.33 13.19
N ALA A 136 9.74 4.56 12.89
CA ALA A 136 9.09 3.67 13.86
C ALA A 136 10.07 2.63 14.42
N ARG A 137 10.95 2.08 13.57
CA ARG A 137 11.97 1.13 14.01
C ARG A 137 13.01 1.79 14.91
N ILE A 138 13.51 2.97 14.53
CA ILE A 138 14.48 3.73 15.34
C ILE A 138 13.86 4.05 16.70
N ALA A 139 12.64 4.58 16.72
CA ALA A 139 11.91 4.87 17.96
C ALA A 139 11.79 3.63 18.86
N ARG A 140 11.45 2.47 18.29
CA ARG A 140 11.39 1.20 19.03
C ARG A 140 12.74 0.77 19.60
N THR A 141 13.83 0.94 18.85
CA THR A 141 15.18 0.62 19.33
C THR A 141 15.63 1.55 20.46
N LEU A 142 15.33 2.84 20.36
CA LEU A 142 15.64 3.83 21.40
C LEU A 142 14.83 3.58 22.69
N ALA A 143 13.60 3.07 22.55
CA ALA A 143 12.76 2.67 23.67
C ALA A 143 13.23 1.38 24.38
N GLY A 144 14.34 0.76 23.96
CA GLY A 144 14.87 -0.47 24.57
C GLY A 144 14.04 -1.73 24.29
N ALA A 145 13.07 -1.67 23.38
CA ALA A 145 12.21 -2.78 23.01
C ALA A 145 12.85 -3.65 21.90
N SER A 146 14.04 -4.20 22.18
CA SER A 146 14.69 -5.21 21.33
C SER A 146 14.26 -6.61 21.76
N GLY A 147 13.12 -7.06 21.24
CA GLY A 147 12.73 -8.47 21.21
C GLY A 147 13.25 -9.13 19.94
#